data_AF-A0A1S6EV33-F1
#
_entry.id   AF-A0A1S6EV33-F1
#
_cell.length_a   1.000
_cell.length_b   1.000
_cell.length_c   1.000
_cell.angle_alpha   90.00
_cell.angle_beta   90.00
_cell.angle_gamma   90.00
#
_symmetry.space_group_name_H-M   'P 1'
#
loop_
_entity.id
_entity.type
_entity.pdbx_description
1 polymer ?
#
loop_
_entity_poly.entity_id
_entity_poly.type
_entity_poly.pdbx_seq_one_letter_code
_entity_poly.pdbx_strand_id
1 'polypeptide(L)' 'MIRMIALSITAVGLSGCLPPAYEAEPASVYQWQRRQEAVERQEAERVRLCAIMSTDTDRYRRDCRRPGDPVR' A
#
# COMPACT_ATOMS: atom_id res chain seq x y z
N MET A 1 -9.68 22.91 28.59
CA MET A 1 -9.69 21.51 28.09
C MET A 1 -10.18 21.40 26.65
N ILE A 2 -11.34 21.98 26.29
CA ILE A 2 -11.89 21.95 24.91
C ILE A 2 -10.91 22.48 23.84
N ARG A 3 -10.15 23.55 24.14
CA ARG A 3 -9.12 24.09 23.22
C ARG A 3 -7.97 23.13 22.92
N MET A 4 -7.59 22.27 23.87
CA MET A 4 -6.52 21.28 23.66
C MET A 4 -7.00 20.11 22.78
N ILE A 5 -8.28 19.73 22.93
CA ILE A 5 -8.93 18.70 22.11
C ILE A 5 -9.11 19.19 20.67
N ALA A 6 -9.48 20.45 20.48
CA ALA A 6 -9.59 21.04 19.14
C ALA A 6 -8.24 21.02 18.40
N LEU A 7 -7.13 21.31 19.11
CA LEU A 7 -5.78 21.33 18.53
C LEU A 7 -5.29 19.93 18.12
N SER A 8 -5.60 18.90 18.91
CA SER A 8 -5.20 17.53 18.59
C SER A 8 -5.96 16.97 17.37
N ILE A 9 -7.24 17.30 17.21
CA ILE A 9 -8.04 16.89 16.04
C ILE A 9 -7.48 17.52 14.76
N THR A 10 -7.12 18.81 14.79
CA THR A 10 -6.52 19.47 13.62
C THR A 10 -5.15 18.90 13.23
N ALA A 11 -4.34 18.49 14.21
CA ALA A 11 -3.02 17.90 13.94
C ALA A 11 -3.13 16.51 13.27
N VAL A 12 -4.10 15.69 13.68
CA VAL A 12 -4.35 14.37 13.07
C VAL A 12 -4.99 14.50 11.68
N GLY A 13 -5.86 15.49 11.47
CA GLY A 13 -6.45 15.74 10.14
C GLY A 13 -5.43 16.11 9.07
N LEU A 14 -4.32 16.74 9.44
CA LEU A 14 -3.26 17.14 8.52
C LEU A 14 -2.30 16.00 8.14
N SER A 15 -2.12 14.97 8.98
CA SER A 15 -1.23 13.85 8.66
C SER A 15 -1.78 12.93 7.56
N GLY A 16 -3.11 12.88 7.39
CA GLY A 16 -3.75 12.16 6.28
C GLY A 16 -3.70 12.88 4.93
N CYS A 17 -3.28 14.15 4.92
CA CYS A 17 -3.17 14.97 3.71
C CYS A 17 -1.71 15.32 3.37
N LEU A 18 -0.73 14.72 4.08
CA LEU A 18 0.66 14.80 3.68
C LEU A 18 0.81 13.99 2.39
N PRO A 19 1.33 14.61 1.30
CA PRO A 19 1.64 13.85 0.11
C PRO A 19 2.63 12.73 0.48
N PRO A 20 2.55 11.56 -0.17
CA PRO A 20 3.54 10.52 0.02
C PRO A 20 4.94 11.14 -0.13
N ALA A 21 5.89 10.67 0.70
CA ALA A 21 7.26 11.16 0.62
C ALA A 21 7.72 11.15 -0.84
N TYR A 22 8.19 12.28 -1.34
CA TYR A 22 8.58 12.41 -2.74
C TYR A 22 9.71 11.44 -3.03
N GLU A 23 9.39 10.36 -3.73
CA GLU A 23 10.38 9.51 -4.36
C GLU A 23 10.71 10.12 -5.71
N ALA A 24 12.00 10.40 -5.95
CA ALA A 24 12.43 10.85 -7.26
C ALA A 24 12.00 9.83 -8.33
N GLU A 25 11.33 10.32 -9.38
CA GLU A 25 10.98 9.48 -10.51
C GLU A 25 12.25 8.95 -11.19
N PRO A 26 12.23 7.70 -11.71
CA PRO A 26 13.38 7.13 -12.39
C PRO A 26 13.77 8.01 -13.59
N ALA A 27 15.01 8.50 -13.59
CA ALA A 27 15.54 9.42 -14.59
C ALA A 27 15.96 8.72 -15.90
N SER A 28 15.84 7.38 -15.97
CA SER A 28 16.14 6.60 -17.17
C SER A 28 15.21 5.40 -17.35
N VAL A 29 15.06 4.96 -18.59
CA VAL A 29 14.25 3.77 -18.95
C VAL A 29 14.70 2.54 -18.16
N TYR A 30 16.01 2.34 -17.97
CA TYR A 30 16.53 1.22 -17.18
C TYR A 30 16.16 1.31 -15.70
N GLN A 31 16.16 2.51 -15.12
CA GLN A 31 15.71 2.71 -13.75
C GLN A 31 14.21 2.41 -13.61
N TRP A 32 13.41 2.78 -14.61
CA TRP A 32 11.99 2.48 -14.65
C TRP A 32 11.74 0.97 -14.78
N GLN A 33 12.45 0.30 -15.69
CA GLN A 33 12.36 -1.15 -15.86
C GLN A 33 12.69 -1.91 -14.57
N ARG A 34 13.78 -1.55 -13.88
CA ARG A 34 14.11 -2.18 -12.58
C ARG A 34 13.03 -1.97 -11.53
N ARG A 35 12.35 -0.81 -11.53
CA ARG A 35 11.23 -0.54 -10.63
C ARG A 35 10.05 -1.45 -10.94
N GLN A 36 9.70 -1.61 -12.22
CA GLN A 36 8.63 -2.54 -12.63
C GLN A 36 8.96 -3.98 -12.26
N GLU A 37 10.18 -4.44 -12.53
CA GLU A 37 10.63 -5.79 -12.16
C GLU A 37 10.61 -6.02 -10.64
N ALA A 38 10.84 -4.98 -9.83
CA ALA A 38 10.70 -5.07 -8.38
C ALA A 38 9.23 -5.21 -7.95
N VAL A 39 8.34 -4.42 -8.56
CA VAL A 39 6.89 -4.48 -8.32
C VAL A 39 6.35 -5.86 -8.72
N GLU A 40 6.63 -6.34 -9.93
CA GLU A 40 6.18 -7.65 -10.40
C GLU A 40 6.64 -8.79 -9.49
N ARG A 41 7.88 -8.76 -9.00
CA ARG A 41 8.38 -9.76 -8.04
C ARG A 41 7.62 -9.72 -6.72
N GLN A 42 7.39 -8.54 -6.18
CA GLN A 42 6.64 -8.37 -4.94
C GLN A 42 5.18 -8.82 -5.09
N GLU A 43 4.57 -8.56 -6.24
CA GLU A 43 3.21 -8.99 -6.53
C GLU A 43 3.10 -10.50 -6.72
N ALA A 44 4.05 -11.12 -7.44
CA ALA A 44 4.11 -12.56 -7.58
C ALA A 44 4.28 -13.26 -6.22
N GLU A 45 5.12 -12.70 -5.34
CA GLU A 45 5.29 -13.20 -3.98
C GLU A 45 3.99 -13.07 -3.16
N ARG A 46 3.31 -11.92 -3.24
CA ARG A 46 1.99 -11.73 -2.60
C ARG A 46 1.01 -12.80 -3.06
N VAL A 47 0.86 -12.98 -4.37
CA VAL A 47 -0.07 -13.97 -4.95
C VAL A 47 0.25 -15.38 -4.47
N ARG A 48 1.55 -15.74 -4.43
CA ARG A 48 2.00 -17.04 -3.91
C ARG A 48 1.62 -17.25 -2.45
N LEU A 49 1.84 -16.25 -1.59
CA LEU A 49 1.49 -16.32 -0.17
C LEU A 49 -0.03 -16.36 0.05
N CYS A 50 -0.77 -15.58 -0.75
CA CYS A 50 -2.23 -15.57 -0.70
C CYS A 50 -2.84 -16.89 -1.19
N ALA A 51 -2.21 -17.57 -2.15
CA ALA A 51 -2.69 -18.85 -2.69
C ALA A 51 -2.70 -19.99 -1.67
N ILE A 52 -1.86 -19.91 -0.63
CA ILE A 52 -1.78 -20.91 0.45
C ILE A 52 -2.52 -20.48 1.73
N MET A 53 -3.05 -19.25 1.77
CA MET A 53 -3.72 -18.72 2.95
C MET A 53 -5.23 -19.00 2.92
N SER A 54 -5.82 -19.27 4.09
CA SER A 54 -7.27 -19.48 4.22
C SER A 54 -8.05 -18.18 3.94
N THR A 55 -9.03 -18.29 3.04
CA THR A 55 -9.88 -17.20 2.57
C THR A 55 -10.78 -16.59 3.65
N ASP A 56 -11.10 -17.37 4.70
CA ASP A 56 -12.06 -16.97 5.73
C ASP A 56 -11.45 -16.04 6.78
N THR A 57 -10.12 -15.94 6.80
CA THR A 57 -9.39 -15.13 7.76
C THR A 57 -9.52 -13.63 7.47
N ASP A 58 -9.59 -12.82 8.53
CA ASP A 58 -9.55 -11.35 8.38
C ASP A 58 -8.23 -10.89 7.72
N ARG A 59 -7.15 -11.67 7.91
CA ARG A 59 -5.86 -11.43 7.26
C ARG A 59 -5.96 -11.54 5.74
N TYR A 60 -6.61 -12.58 5.23
CA TYR A 60 -6.83 -12.72 3.78
C TYR A 60 -7.65 -11.56 3.21
N ARG A 61 -8.69 -11.14 3.91
CA ARG A 61 -9.52 -10.01 3.48
C ARG A 61 -8.76 -8.68 3.45
N ARG A 62 -7.76 -8.47 4.32
CA ARG A 62 -6.92 -7.26 4.33
C ARG A 62 -5.79 -7.31 3.30
N ASP A 63 -5.08 -8.44 3.22
CA ASP A 63 -3.78 -8.50 2.52
C ASP A 63 -3.90 -9.02 1.08
N CYS A 64 -4.95 -9.80 0.77
CA CYS A 64 -5.08 -10.53 -0.50
C CYS A 64 -6.23 -10.07 -1.40
N ARG A 65 -7.09 -9.15 -0.92
CA ARG A 65 -8.27 -8.71 -1.66
C ARG A 65 -8.01 -7.32 -2.27
N ARG A 66 -7.32 -7.27 -3.41
CA ARG A 66 -7.07 -6.02 -4.14
C ARG A 66 -7.98 -5.91 -5.36
N PRO A 67 -8.45 -4.70 -5.72
CA PRO A 67 -9.19 -4.50 -6.97
C PRO A 67 -8.36 -4.97 -8.17
N GLY A 68 -8.92 -5.86 -8.98
CA GLY A 68 -8.25 -6.43 -10.16
C GLY A 68 -7.50 -7.76 -9.91
N ASP A 69 -7.45 -8.27 -8.69
CA ASP A 69 -6.94 -9.63 -8.45
C ASP A 69 -7.87 -10.66 -9.14
N PRO A 70 -7.32 -11.73 -9.75
CA PRO A 70 -8.13 -12.76 -10.41
C PRO A 70 -9.03 -13.45 -9.37
N VAL A 71 -10.35 -13.34 -9.58
CA VAL A 71 -11.34 -14.06 -8.77
C VAL A 71 -11.20 -15.53 -9.15
N ARG A 72 -10.68 -16.32 -8.22
CA ARG A 72 -10.52 -17.76 -8.41
C ARG A 72 -11.84 -18.49 -8.24
#